data_AF-A0A7W0YXB8-F1
#
_entry.id   AF-A0A7W0YXB8-F1
#
_cell.length_a   1.000
_cell.length_b   1.000
_cell.length_c   1.000
_cell.angle_alpha   90.00
_cell.angle_beta   90.00
_cell.angle_gamma   90.00
#
_symmetry.space_group_name_H-M   'P 1'
#
loop_
_entity.id
_entity.type
_entity.pdbx_description
1 polymer ?
#
loop_
_entity_poly.entity_id
_entity_poly.type
_entity_poly.pdbx_seq_one_letter_code
_entity_poly.pdbx_strand_id
1 'polypeptide(L)'
;VLATDHQRNNPLDAGLAAGAVGRSLGLPDHRLLAALLRAPWHLEAGRVTSVEEFPDALPADVAAGIEKVRARLRQNPFDAPTSTDLADLRLTPLVLAAAVRAGLLVAVGDGVFLAQGAREAAVARLETLEQPFTTSQARTVLQTSRRVALPLLQWLDAAGLTQRLPDDRRRLSRGEVSPHG
;
A
#
# COMPACT_ATOMS: atom_id res chain seq x y z
N VAL A 1 -20.87 24.02 11.31
CA VAL A 1 -20.17 25.11 10.61
C VAL A 1 -19.42 25.90 11.67
N LEU A 2 -18.10 25.67 11.84
CA LEU A 2 -17.13 26.52 12.55
C LEU A 2 -15.83 25.72 12.74
N ALA A 3 -14.84 25.95 11.85
CA ALA A 3 -13.38 25.87 12.12
C ALA A 3 -12.60 26.02 10.79
N THR A 4 -12.71 27.17 10.14
CA THR A 4 -12.00 27.46 8.87
C THR A 4 -10.71 28.26 9.06
N ASP A 5 -10.15 28.35 10.28
CA ASP A 5 -9.11 29.35 10.55
C ASP A 5 -7.92 28.86 11.40
N HIS A 6 -7.57 27.58 11.31
CA HIS A 6 -6.31 27.08 11.92
C HIS A 6 -5.25 26.62 10.89
N GLN A 7 -5.57 26.67 9.60
CA GLN A 7 -4.73 26.08 8.54
C GLN A 7 -3.71 27.04 7.92
N ARG A 8 -3.68 28.32 8.33
CA ARG A 8 -2.88 29.36 7.66
C ARG A 8 -1.42 29.49 8.11
N ASN A 9 -1.02 28.91 9.25
CA ASN A 9 0.31 29.21 9.83
C ASN A 9 1.29 28.03 9.91
N ASN A 10 0.93 26.81 9.47
CA ASN A 10 1.90 25.71 9.43
C ASN A 10 1.49 24.63 8.43
N PRO A 11 1.74 24.80 7.11
CA PRO A 11 1.32 23.87 6.06
C PRO A 11 2.01 22.49 6.10
N LEU A 12 2.75 22.18 7.17
CA LEU A 12 3.36 20.87 7.44
C LEU A 12 2.76 20.16 8.66
N ASP A 13 1.71 20.70 9.28
CA ASP A 13 1.05 20.07 10.43
C ASP A 13 0.02 19.03 9.96
N ALA A 14 0.54 17.84 9.65
CA ALA A 14 -0.16 16.67 9.10
C ALA A 14 -1.18 16.04 10.07
N GLY A 15 -2.40 16.61 10.12
CA GLY A 15 -3.58 16.01 10.74
C GLY A 15 -3.95 16.52 12.14
N LEU A 16 -5.21 16.27 12.52
CA LEU A 16 -5.84 16.78 13.74
C LEU A 16 -5.33 16.03 14.98
N ALA A 17 -4.97 16.72 16.05
CA ALA A 17 -4.59 16.06 17.31
C ALA A 17 -5.73 15.17 17.84
N ALA A 18 -5.44 13.88 18.12
CA ALA A 18 -6.46 12.91 18.53
C ALA A 18 -7.22 13.35 19.79
N GLY A 19 -6.54 14.00 20.74
CA GLY A 19 -7.19 14.56 21.93
C GLY A 19 -8.21 15.67 21.61
N ALA A 20 -8.00 16.47 20.57
CA ALA A 20 -8.95 17.50 20.15
C ALA A 20 -10.19 16.88 19.50
N VAL A 21 -9.99 15.87 18.64
CA VAL A 21 -11.09 15.12 18.00
C VAL A 21 -11.90 14.37 19.06
N GLY A 22 -11.24 13.71 20.02
CA GLY A 22 -11.90 12.96 21.08
C GLY A 22 -12.80 13.82 21.96
N ARG A 23 -12.34 15.02 22.33
CA ARG A 23 -13.16 15.97 23.09
C ARG A 23 -14.38 16.48 22.31
N SER A 24 -14.23 16.74 21.01
CA SER A 24 -15.34 17.16 20.15
C SER A 24 -16.43 16.08 20.05
N LEU A 25 -16.02 14.81 20.06
CA LEU A 25 -16.92 13.64 20.02
C LEU A 25 -17.43 13.22 21.41
N GLY A 26 -17.06 13.93 22.48
CA GLY A 26 -17.45 13.58 23.85
C GLY A 26 -16.86 12.25 24.34
N LEU A 27 -15.76 11.79 23.74
CA LEU A 27 -15.13 10.52 24.12
C LEU A 27 -14.40 10.66 25.47
N PRO A 28 -14.61 9.73 26.40
CA PRO A 28 -13.93 9.74 27.70
C PRO A 28 -12.44 9.45 27.57
N ASP A 29 -12.02 8.71 26.53
CA ASP A 29 -10.63 8.43 26.21
C ASP A 29 -10.38 8.51 24.69
N HIS A 30 -9.35 9.29 24.31
CA HIS A 30 -8.88 9.43 22.94
C HIS A 30 -8.30 8.12 22.36
N ARG A 31 -7.94 7.14 23.19
CA ARG A 31 -7.52 5.80 22.73
C ARG A 31 -8.66 5.04 22.05
N LEU A 32 -9.92 5.40 22.31
CA LEU A 32 -11.09 4.81 21.66
C LEU A 32 -11.30 5.31 20.22
N LEU A 33 -10.61 6.39 19.81
CA LEU A 33 -10.68 6.88 18.42
C LEU A 33 -10.27 5.81 17.41
N ALA A 34 -9.20 5.04 17.68
CA ALA A 34 -8.73 4.01 16.75
C ALA A 34 -9.81 2.95 16.42
N ALA A 35 -10.72 2.67 17.35
CA ALA A 35 -11.82 1.72 17.14
C ALA A 35 -13.02 2.34 16.40
N LEU A 36 -13.14 3.67 16.41
CA LEU A 36 -14.24 4.42 15.79
C LEU A 36 -13.86 4.95 14.39
N LEU A 37 -12.57 5.17 14.13
CA LEU A 37 -12.09 5.59 12.83
C LEU A 37 -12.42 4.52 11.78
N ARG A 38 -12.98 4.97 10.68
CA ARG A 38 -13.21 4.18 9.47
C ARG A 38 -12.39 4.81 8.35
N ALA A 39 -12.02 3.99 7.37
CA ALA A 39 -11.40 4.50 6.15
C ALA A 39 -12.22 5.68 5.59
N PRO A 40 -11.59 6.76 5.12
CA PRO A 40 -10.13 6.92 4.87
C PRO A 40 -9.29 7.39 6.08
N TRP A 41 -9.85 7.48 7.28
CA TRP A 41 -9.19 8.10 8.43
C TRP A 41 -8.40 7.07 9.25
N HIS A 42 -7.22 7.47 9.73
CA HIS A 42 -6.38 6.64 10.60
C HIS A 42 -5.66 7.47 11.66
N LEU A 43 -5.11 6.78 12.67
CA LEU A 43 -4.36 7.39 13.75
C LEU A 43 -2.87 7.16 13.53
N GLU A 44 -2.09 8.24 13.41
CA GLU A 44 -0.63 8.20 13.29
C GLU A 44 0.00 9.14 14.33
N ALA A 45 0.92 8.62 15.16
CA ALA A 45 1.64 9.40 16.18
C ALA A 45 0.75 10.30 17.08
N GLY A 46 -0.48 9.85 17.40
CA GLY A 46 -1.43 10.62 18.22
C GLY A 46 -2.24 11.67 17.45
N ARG A 47 -2.25 11.62 16.12
CA ARG A 47 -3.02 12.48 15.22
C ARG A 47 -3.96 11.68 14.35
N VAL A 48 -5.13 12.23 14.10
CA VAL A 48 -6.11 11.74 13.13
C VAL A 48 -5.76 12.36 11.78
N THR A 49 -5.34 11.53 10.85
CA THR A 49 -5.02 11.89 9.48
C THR A 49 -6.07 11.28 8.54
N SER A 50 -6.42 11.99 7.47
CA SER A 50 -7.16 11.41 6.35
C SER A 50 -6.20 10.98 5.27
N VAL A 51 -6.49 9.85 4.63
CA VAL A 51 -5.92 9.55 3.31
C VAL A 51 -6.44 10.54 2.24
N GLU A 52 -7.54 11.26 2.49
CA GLU A 52 -8.02 12.31 1.57
C GLU A 52 -7.14 13.56 1.55
N GLU A 53 -6.27 13.78 2.55
CA GLU A 53 -5.19 14.75 2.43
C GLU A 53 -4.01 14.14 1.66
N PHE A 54 -4.28 13.65 0.43
CA PHE A 54 -3.35 13.95 -0.65
C PHE A 54 -3.19 15.47 -0.61
N PRO A 55 -1.98 16.04 -0.66
CA PRO A 55 -1.84 17.49 -0.60
C PRO A 55 -2.79 18.08 -1.64
N ASP A 56 -3.75 18.89 -1.20
CA ASP A 56 -4.91 19.38 -1.96
C ASP A 56 -4.54 20.22 -3.22
N ALA A 57 -3.30 20.16 -3.67
CA ALA A 57 -2.93 20.36 -5.05
C ALA A 57 -1.62 19.61 -5.35
N LEU A 58 -1.67 18.28 -5.53
CA LEU A 58 -0.66 17.68 -6.39
C LEU A 58 -0.77 18.40 -7.75
N PRO A 59 0.36 18.85 -8.32
CA PRO A 59 0.37 19.36 -9.68
C PRO A 59 -0.37 18.37 -10.60
N ALA A 60 -1.22 18.90 -11.50
CA ALA A 60 -2.14 18.08 -12.28
C ALA A 60 -1.42 17.01 -13.12
N ASP A 61 -0.18 17.29 -13.54
CA ASP A 61 0.71 16.36 -14.22
C ASP A 61 1.14 15.18 -13.32
N VAL A 62 1.40 15.43 -12.05
CA VAL A 62 1.75 14.39 -11.07
C VAL A 62 0.54 13.50 -10.76
N ALA A 63 -0.64 14.10 -10.54
CA ALA A 63 -1.87 13.35 -10.32
C ALA A 63 -2.22 12.46 -11.54
N ALA A 64 -2.09 13.01 -12.75
CA ALA A 64 -2.25 12.25 -13.98
C ALA A 64 -1.20 11.14 -14.14
N GLY A 65 0.05 11.38 -13.71
CA GLY A 65 1.10 10.37 -13.67
C GLY A 65 0.75 9.18 -12.77
N ILE A 66 0.27 9.45 -11.55
CA ILE A 66 -0.18 8.39 -10.62
C ILE A 66 -1.35 7.62 -11.21
N GLU A 67 -2.34 8.29 -11.80
CA GLU A 67 -3.48 7.60 -12.40
C GLU A 67 -3.08 6.74 -13.60
N LYS A 68 -2.11 7.17 -14.42
CA LYS A 68 -1.56 6.32 -15.50
C LYS A 68 -0.96 5.03 -14.96
N VAL A 69 -0.20 5.11 -13.86
CA VAL A 69 0.35 3.92 -13.18
C VAL A 69 -0.78 3.02 -12.67
N ARG A 70 -1.79 3.59 -12.00
CA ARG A 70 -2.94 2.82 -11.50
C ARG A 70 -3.75 2.18 -12.62
N ALA A 71 -3.97 2.87 -13.74
CA ALA A 71 -4.66 2.35 -14.90
C ALA A 71 -3.90 1.16 -15.52
N ARG A 72 -2.57 1.26 -15.66
CA ARG A 72 -1.70 0.14 -16.08
C ARG A 72 -1.85 -1.06 -15.16
N LEU A 73 -1.81 -0.85 -13.84
CA LEU A 73 -1.91 -1.91 -12.84
C LEU A 73 -3.31 -2.53 -12.75
N ARG A 74 -4.38 -1.79 -13.07
CA ARG A 74 -5.73 -2.35 -13.22
C ARG A 74 -5.83 -3.34 -14.38
N GLN A 75 -5.09 -3.10 -15.46
CA GLN A 75 -5.07 -3.98 -16.63
C GLN A 75 -4.16 -5.20 -16.40
N ASN A 76 -2.97 -4.97 -15.84
CA ASN A 76 -2.04 -6.04 -15.45
C ASN A 76 -1.47 -5.78 -14.03
N PRO A 77 -1.99 -6.47 -12.99
CA PRO A 77 -1.64 -6.24 -11.59
C PRO A 77 -0.15 -6.33 -11.25
N PHE A 78 0.64 -7.03 -12.05
CA PHE A 78 2.08 -7.25 -11.80
C PHE A 78 2.97 -6.58 -12.84
N ASP A 79 2.41 -5.72 -13.68
CA ASP A 79 3.18 -4.91 -14.64
C ASP A 79 3.62 -3.59 -14.02
N ALA A 80 4.48 -3.70 -12.99
CA ALA A 80 5.00 -2.54 -12.28
C ALA A 80 5.81 -1.64 -13.22
N PRO A 81 5.62 -0.31 -13.18
CA PRO A 81 6.41 0.61 -13.98
C PRO A 81 7.90 0.48 -13.66
N THR A 82 8.75 0.75 -14.67
CA THR A 82 10.20 0.84 -14.49
C THR A 82 10.59 2.18 -13.88
N SER A 83 11.84 2.30 -13.42
CA SER A 83 12.38 3.59 -12.96
C SER A 83 12.33 4.66 -14.07
N THR A 84 12.54 4.25 -15.33
CA THR A 84 12.43 5.14 -16.49
C THR A 84 10.98 5.56 -16.71
N ASP A 85 10.02 4.63 -16.68
CA ASP A 85 8.59 4.95 -16.81
C ASP A 85 8.14 5.97 -15.75
N LEU A 86 8.60 5.77 -14.50
CA LEU A 86 8.30 6.67 -13.38
C LEU A 86 8.93 8.06 -13.59
N ALA A 87 10.17 8.12 -14.08
CA ALA A 87 10.86 9.37 -14.39
C ALA A 87 10.18 10.13 -15.53
N ASP A 88 9.75 9.44 -16.60
CA ASP A 88 9.02 10.02 -17.73
C ASP A 88 7.66 10.60 -17.29
N LEU A 89 7.05 9.99 -16.27
CA LEU A 89 5.83 10.48 -15.61
C LEU A 89 6.10 11.53 -14.52
N ARG A 90 7.36 11.95 -14.33
CA ARG A 90 7.80 12.91 -13.29
C ARG A 90 7.43 12.47 -11.86
N LEU A 91 7.29 11.17 -11.64
CA LEU A 91 6.99 10.59 -10.34
C LEU A 91 8.28 10.40 -9.55
N THR A 92 8.61 11.43 -8.76
CA THR A 92 9.80 11.42 -7.91
C THR A 92 9.64 10.46 -6.71
N PRO A 93 10.73 10.06 -6.04
CA PRO A 93 10.65 9.23 -4.83
C PRO A 93 9.76 9.83 -3.73
N LEU A 94 9.77 11.16 -3.58
CA LEU A 94 8.93 11.86 -2.60
C LEU A 94 7.43 11.73 -2.94
N VAL A 95 7.09 11.89 -4.22
CA VAL A 95 5.72 11.71 -4.73
C VAL A 95 5.26 10.26 -4.56
N LEU A 96 6.11 9.29 -4.90
CA LEU A 96 5.79 7.87 -4.76
C LEU A 96 5.59 7.47 -3.29
N ALA A 97 6.42 8.00 -2.39
CA ALA A 97 6.24 7.80 -0.96
C ALA A 97 4.92 8.40 -0.45
N ALA A 98 4.54 9.58 -0.94
CA ALA A 98 3.25 10.18 -0.62
C ALA A 98 2.08 9.33 -1.15
N ALA A 99 2.18 8.83 -2.38
CA ALA A 99 1.18 7.95 -2.97
C ALA A 99 1.01 6.63 -2.22
N VAL A 100 2.10 6.08 -1.67
CA VAL A 100 2.04 4.90 -0.80
C VAL A 100 1.39 5.21 0.55
N ARG A 101 1.76 6.34 1.19
CA ARG A 101 1.14 6.75 2.48
C ARG A 101 -0.36 6.98 2.35
N ALA A 102 -0.79 7.55 1.23
CA ALA A 102 -2.20 7.75 0.94
C ALA A 102 -2.83 6.55 0.20
N GLY A 103 -2.19 5.37 0.26
CA GLY A 103 -2.75 4.10 -0.20
C GLY A 103 -2.98 3.98 -1.70
N LEU A 104 -2.67 4.96 -2.55
CA LEU A 104 -2.91 4.81 -4.00
C LEU A 104 -2.03 3.75 -4.65
N LEU A 105 -0.87 3.48 -4.05
CA LEU A 105 0.09 2.47 -4.46
C LEU A 105 0.60 1.71 -3.23
N VAL A 106 1.22 0.56 -3.46
CA VAL A 106 1.90 -0.24 -2.45
C VAL A 106 3.34 -0.44 -2.87
N ALA A 107 4.28 -0.12 -1.98
CA ALA A 107 5.69 -0.42 -2.18
C ALA A 107 5.96 -1.88 -1.81
N VAL A 108 6.51 -2.64 -2.74
CA VAL A 108 6.79 -4.08 -2.60
C VAL A 108 8.27 -4.32 -2.28
N GLY A 109 9.15 -3.36 -2.59
CA GLY A 109 10.60 -3.45 -2.43
C GLY A 109 11.31 -3.16 -3.75
N ASP A 110 12.60 -2.81 -3.70
CA ASP A 110 13.46 -2.59 -4.88
C ASP A 110 12.87 -1.65 -5.95
N GLY A 111 12.19 -0.59 -5.52
CA GLY A 111 11.53 0.37 -6.42
C GLY A 111 10.33 -0.19 -7.18
N VAL A 112 9.77 -1.32 -6.75
CA VAL A 112 8.55 -1.91 -7.29
C VAL A 112 7.33 -1.36 -6.55
N PHE A 113 6.43 -0.76 -7.32
CA PHE A 113 5.14 -0.23 -6.85
C PHE A 113 4.00 -0.96 -7.54
N LEU A 114 3.05 -1.49 -6.77
CA LEU A 114 1.86 -2.20 -7.25
C LEU A 114 0.58 -1.52 -6.73
N ALA A 115 -0.58 -2.02 -7.16
CA ALA A 115 -1.87 -1.55 -6.67
C ALA A 115 -2.19 -2.16 -5.29
N GLN A 116 -3.13 -1.54 -4.57
CA GLN A 116 -3.78 -2.25 -3.46
C GLN A 116 -4.40 -3.56 -3.96
N GLY A 117 -4.46 -4.59 -3.11
CA GLY A 117 -4.96 -5.91 -3.48
C GLY A 117 -3.93 -6.81 -4.18
N ALA A 118 -2.68 -6.34 -4.36
CA ALA A 118 -1.66 -7.09 -5.08
C ALA A 118 -1.27 -8.40 -4.38
N ARG A 119 -1.38 -8.51 -3.05
CA ARG A 119 -1.07 -9.76 -2.33
C ARG A 119 -2.10 -10.83 -2.67
N GLU A 120 -3.36 -10.47 -2.54
CA GLU A 120 -4.52 -11.33 -2.75
C GLU A 120 -4.54 -11.81 -4.20
N ALA A 121 -4.30 -10.90 -5.15
CA ALA A 121 -4.16 -11.25 -6.56
C ALA A 121 -2.96 -12.19 -6.81
N ALA A 122 -1.84 -12.01 -6.10
CA ALA A 122 -0.65 -12.83 -6.31
C ALA A 122 -0.88 -14.23 -5.75
N VAL A 123 -1.41 -14.34 -4.53
CA VAL A 123 -1.79 -15.61 -3.90
C VAL A 123 -2.74 -16.39 -4.80
N ALA A 124 -3.83 -15.76 -5.27
CA ALA A 124 -4.81 -16.42 -6.15
C ALA A 124 -4.18 -16.99 -7.44
N ARG A 125 -3.18 -16.31 -8.03
CA ARG A 125 -2.46 -16.84 -9.20
C ARG A 125 -1.48 -17.95 -8.82
N LEU A 126 -0.78 -17.81 -7.70
CA LEU A 126 0.18 -18.81 -7.24
C LEU A 126 -0.49 -20.11 -6.76
N GLU A 127 -1.75 -20.05 -6.33
CA GLU A 127 -2.56 -21.23 -5.99
C GLU A 127 -2.76 -22.18 -7.18
N THR A 128 -2.65 -21.68 -8.41
CA THR A 128 -2.76 -22.50 -9.63
C THR A 128 -1.54 -23.36 -9.91
N LEU A 129 -0.42 -23.11 -9.22
CA LEU A 129 0.81 -23.89 -9.35
C LEU A 129 0.81 -25.12 -8.44
N GLU A 130 1.40 -26.20 -8.92
CA GLU A 130 1.82 -27.31 -8.06
C GLU A 130 2.80 -26.80 -7.00
N GLN A 131 2.56 -27.21 -5.75
CA GLN A 131 3.36 -26.76 -4.60
C GLN A 131 4.39 -27.83 -4.21
N PRO A 132 5.64 -27.46 -3.88
CA PRO A 132 6.20 -26.10 -3.92
C PRO A 132 6.51 -25.65 -5.36
N PHE A 133 6.62 -24.35 -5.62
CA PHE A 133 6.97 -23.80 -6.94
C PHE A 133 8.33 -23.09 -6.92
N THR A 134 8.96 -23.00 -8.09
CA THR A 134 10.17 -22.20 -8.29
C THR A 134 9.82 -20.73 -8.58
N THR A 135 10.79 -19.82 -8.39
CA THR A 135 10.66 -18.42 -8.80
C THR A 135 10.35 -18.27 -10.30
N SER A 136 10.85 -19.17 -11.15
CA SER A 136 10.57 -19.14 -12.59
C SER A 136 9.12 -19.51 -12.91
N GLN A 137 8.54 -20.49 -12.21
CA GLN A 137 7.12 -20.85 -12.33
C GLN A 137 6.21 -19.71 -11.86
N ALA A 138 6.52 -19.13 -10.69
CA ALA A 138 5.81 -17.96 -10.16
C ALA A 138 5.80 -16.79 -11.16
N ARG A 139 6.96 -16.46 -11.73
CA ARG A 139 7.08 -15.42 -12.76
C ARG A 139 6.16 -15.65 -13.95
N THR A 140 6.06 -16.90 -14.41
CA THR A 140 5.22 -17.26 -15.55
C THR A 140 3.73 -17.06 -15.25
N VAL A 141 3.22 -17.57 -14.13
CA VAL A 141 1.78 -17.43 -13.78
C VAL A 141 1.41 -16.01 -13.37
N LEU A 142 2.33 -15.27 -12.75
CA LEU A 142 2.14 -13.86 -12.45
C LEU A 142 2.27 -12.99 -13.71
N GLN A 143 2.74 -13.56 -14.83
CA GLN A 143 2.95 -12.87 -16.11
C GLN A 143 3.76 -11.57 -15.94
N THR A 144 4.87 -11.68 -15.20
CA THR A 144 5.71 -10.51 -14.86
C THR A 144 7.19 -10.78 -15.13
N SER A 145 8.02 -9.78 -14.87
CA SER A 145 9.48 -9.87 -15.00
C SER A 145 10.14 -10.39 -13.73
N ARG A 146 11.40 -10.84 -13.82
CA ARG A 146 12.19 -11.24 -12.63
C ARG A 146 12.36 -10.08 -11.64
N ARG A 147 12.51 -8.84 -12.16
CA ARG A 147 12.63 -7.60 -11.37
C ARG A 147 11.44 -7.39 -10.44
N VAL A 148 10.25 -7.82 -10.85
CA VAL A 148 9.01 -7.66 -10.07
C VAL A 148 8.69 -8.92 -9.28
N ALA A 149 8.86 -10.10 -9.88
CA ALA A 149 8.55 -11.38 -9.23
C ALA A 149 9.33 -11.60 -7.93
N LEU A 150 10.63 -11.29 -7.92
CA LEU A 150 11.46 -11.57 -6.75
C LEU A 150 11.09 -10.67 -5.55
N PRO A 151 11.01 -9.32 -5.67
CA PRO A 151 10.53 -8.48 -4.58
C PRO A 151 9.10 -8.83 -4.14
N LEU A 152 8.22 -9.15 -5.08
CA LEU A 152 6.85 -9.59 -4.76
C LEU A 152 6.84 -10.85 -3.91
N LEU A 153 7.60 -11.88 -4.27
CA LEU A 153 7.69 -13.11 -3.48
C LEU A 153 8.31 -12.87 -2.10
N GLN A 154 9.33 -12.02 -1.99
CA GLN A 154 9.90 -11.64 -0.69
C GLN A 154 8.89 -10.89 0.18
N TRP A 155 8.08 -10.03 -0.42
CA TRP A 155 7.02 -9.30 0.26
C TRP A 155 5.87 -10.21 0.73
N LEU A 156 5.58 -11.28 -0.02
CA LEU A 156 4.66 -12.34 0.41
C LEU A 156 5.27 -13.21 1.51
N ASP A 157 6.58 -13.52 1.43
CA ASP A 157 7.32 -14.27 2.44
C ASP A 157 7.29 -13.51 3.78
N ALA A 158 7.56 -12.20 3.76
CA ALA A 158 7.52 -11.32 4.93
C ALA A 158 6.10 -11.16 5.51
N ALA A 159 5.06 -11.28 4.67
CA ALA A 159 3.67 -11.28 5.10
C ALA A 159 3.19 -12.66 5.59
N GLY A 160 4.05 -13.69 5.58
CA GLY A 160 3.69 -15.05 5.95
C GLY A 160 2.74 -15.75 4.97
N LEU A 161 2.53 -15.21 3.77
CA LEU A 161 1.64 -15.77 2.74
C LEU A 161 2.35 -16.84 1.89
N THR A 162 3.66 -16.74 1.79
CA THR A 162 4.53 -17.78 1.21
C THR A 162 5.64 -18.13 2.17
N GLN A 163 6.20 -19.32 1.99
CA GLN A 163 7.36 -19.78 2.73
C GLN A 163 8.44 -20.25 1.74
N ARG A 164 9.63 -19.64 1.83
CA ARG A 164 10.83 -20.11 1.13
C ARG A 164 11.41 -21.33 1.83
N LEU A 165 11.68 -22.38 1.04
CA LEU A 165 12.23 -23.65 1.48
C LEU A 165 13.77 -23.67 1.33
N PRO A 166 14.48 -24.64 1.96
CA PRO A 166 15.94 -24.74 1.86
C PRO A 166 16.48 -24.92 0.44
N ASP A 167 15.68 -25.47 -0.47
CA ASP A 167 16.01 -25.71 -1.88
C ASP A 167 15.66 -24.52 -2.81
N ASP A 168 15.40 -23.34 -2.24
CA ASP A 168 15.01 -22.10 -2.94
C ASP A 168 13.64 -22.14 -3.63
N ARG A 169 12.89 -23.24 -3.53
CA ARG A 169 11.47 -23.27 -3.89
C ARG A 169 10.65 -22.55 -2.82
N ARG A 170 9.41 -22.22 -3.17
CA ARG A 170 8.43 -21.62 -2.28
C ARG A 170 7.17 -22.44 -2.26
N ARG A 171 6.44 -22.39 -1.15
CA ARG A 171 5.05 -22.85 -1.09
C ARG A 171 4.17 -21.75 -0.54
N LEU A 172 2.90 -21.77 -0.88
CA LEU A 172 1.91 -20.98 -0.16
C LEU A 172 1.82 -21.46 1.29
N SER A 173 1.75 -20.51 2.21
CA SER A 173 1.39 -20.81 3.59
C SER A 173 -0.08 -21.18 3.59
N ARG A 174 -0.40 -22.43 3.93
CA ARG A 174 -1.79 -22.82 4.15
C ARG A 174 -2.24 -22.00 5.36
N GLY A 175 -3.29 -21.20 5.23
CA GLY A 175 -3.86 -20.48 6.35
C GLY A 175 -4.27 -21.48 7.42
N GLU A 176 -3.44 -21.71 8.42
CA GLU A 176 -3.91 -22.23 9.69
C GLU A 176 -4.75 -21.10 10.29
N VAL A 177 -6.05 -21.15 10.02
CA VAL A 177 -7.03 -20.65 10.98
C VAL A 177 -6.71 -21.40 12.27
N SER A 178 -5.96 -20.78 13.19
CA SER A 178 -5.81 -21.32 14.53
C SER A 178 -7.22 -21.40 15.13
N PRO A 179 -7.76 -22.61 15.41
CA PRO A 179 -8.92 -22.72 16.25
C PRO A 179 -8.40 -22.61 17.69
N HIS A 180 -8.41 -21.40 18.23
CA HIS A 180 -8.27 -21.17 19.66
C HIS A 180 -9.62 -20.55 20.07
N GLY A 181 -10.47 -21.22 20.83
CA GLY A 181 -10.19 -22.04 22.01
C GLY A 181 -10.84 -21.33 23.18
#